data_AF-A0A251SYX6-F1
#
_entry.id   AF-A0A251SYX6-F1
#
_cell.length_a   1.000
_cell.length_b   1.000
_cell.length_c   1.000
_cell.angle_alpha   90.00
_cell.angle_beta   90.00
_cell.angle_gamma   90.00
#
_symmetry.space_group_name_H-M   'P 1'
#
loop_
_entity.id
_entity.type
_entity.pdbx_description
1 polymer ?
#
loop_
_entity_poly.entity_id
_entity_poly.type
_entity_poly.pdbx_seq_one_letter_code
_entity_poly.pdbx_strand_id
1 'polypeptide(L)'
;MPSPRPHSFNCTSNRDGVAIMCFTSGTTRKPKGVMLSHSALIVQSLAKIATVGYNDDDVYMHTAPLGQVGGLSSALSMLIVGGCHVLMAKFEAKLALEAIEETKYTRKELPTVKKILNGGGSLSNKQIKDATDIFPNAGPFTAYGMTEGCLSLTFMTLKDPTKQITVEKKLDVENEQEGVCV
;
A
#
# COMPACT_ATOMS: atom_id res chain seq x y z
N MET A 1 -31.33 -21.37 32.31
CA MET A 1 -30.24 -21.67 31.36
C MET A 1 -28.92 -21.22 31.98
N PRO A 2 -27.85 -22.03 31.98
CA PRO A 2 -26.56 -21.57 32.46
C PRO A 2 -25.96 -20.57 31.46
N SER A 3 -25.39 -19.47 31.95
CA SER A 3 -24.69 -18.46 31.14
C SER A 3 -23.47 -19.08 30.44
N PRO A 4 -23.13 -18.65 29.21
CA PRO A 4 -21.94 -19.16 28.53
C PRO A 4 -20.71 -18.75 29.33
N ARG A 5 -19.89 -19.74 29.71
CA ARG A 5 -18.60 -19.48 30.35
C ARG A 5 -17.72 -18.71 29.38
N PRO A 6 -16.96 -17.68 29.81
CA PRO A 6 -16.03 -17.00 28.94
C PRO A 6 -15.00 -18.04 28.48
N HIS A 7 -14.95 -18.31 27.18
CA HIS A 7 -13.85 -19.05 26.61
C HIS A 7 -12.59 -18.23 26.87
N SER A 8 -11.70 -18.72 27.73
CA SER A 8 -10.37 -18.17 27.85
C SER A 8 -9.70 -18.32 26.49
N PHE A 9 -9.63 -17.22 25.72
CA PHE A 9 -8.81 -17.16 24.52
C PHE A 9 -7.36 -17.29 24.98
N ASN A 10 -6.88 -18.52 25.03
CA ASN A 10 -5.48 -18.80 25.29
C ASN A 10 -4.72 -18.48 24.00
N CYS A 11 -4.53 -17.18 23.73
CA CYS A 11 -3.90 -16.69 22.53
C CYS A 11 -2.38 -16.72 22.74
N THR A 12 -1.80 -17.92 22.76
CA THR A 12 -0.37 -18.05 22.53
C THR A 12 -0.13 -17.71 21.05
N SER A 13 0.12 -16.43 20.74
CA SER A 13 0.36 -16.00 19.36
C SER A 13 1.67 -16.62 18.87
N ASN A 14 1.58 -17.78 18.22
CA ASN A 14 2.72 -18.38 17.56
C ASN A 14 3.07 -17.49 16.35
N ARG A 15 4.28 -16.91 16.36
CA ARG A 15 4.76 -16.04 15.27
C ARG A 15 4.72 -16.75 13.91
N ASP A 16 4.96 -18.06 13.90
CA ASP A 16 4.93 -18.87 12.68
C ASP A 16 3.57 -19.55 12.45
N GLY A 17 2.61 -19.31 13.34
CA GLY A 17 1.22 -19.69 13.15
C GLY A 17 0.59 -18.94 11.99
N VAL A 18 -0.36 -19.61 11.32
CA VAL A 18 -1.11 -19.03 10.20
C VAL A 18 -1.98 -17.89 10.72
N ALA A 19 -1.75 -16.69 10.18
CA ALA A 19 -2.52 -15.49 10.46
C ALA A 19 -3.67 -15.31 9.46
N ILE A 20 -3.39 -15.51 8.17
CA ILE A 20 -4.31 -15.22 7.07
C ILE A 20 -4.22 -16.32 6.02
N MET A 21 -5.36 -16.68 5.43
CA MET A 21 -5.43 -17.57 4.28
C MET A 21 -6.03 -16.82 3.09
N CYS A 22 -5.26 -16.69 2.01
CA CYS A 22 -5.69 -16.03 0.78
C CYS A 22 -5.97 -17.07 -0.31
N PHE A 23 -7.10 -16.93 -1.00
CA PHE A 23 -7.43 -17.82 -2.12
C PHE A 23 -6.98 -17.22 -3.44
N THR A 24 -6.29 -18.01 -4.26
CA THR A 24 -5.92 -17.64 -5.63
C THR A 24 -6.77 -18.41 -6.63
N SER A 25 -7.07 -17.78 -7.78
CA SER A 25 -8.00 -18.32 -8.77
C SER A 25 -7.57 -19.67 -9.35
N GLY A 26 -6.26 -19.95 -9.39
CA GLY A 26 -5.68 -21.23 -9.79
C GLY A 26 -6.04 -21.64 -11.24
N THR A 27 -5.04 -21.97 -12.07
CA THR A 27 -5.26 -22.43 -13.46
C THR A 27 -6.04 -23.75 -13.58
N THR A 28 -6.28 -24.45 -12.45
CA THR A 28 -6.88 -25.79 -12.38
C THR A 28 -8.36 -25.79 -11.96
N ARG A 29 -9.06 -24.64 -12.01
CA ARG A 29 -10.47 -24.42 -11.59
C ARG A 29 -10.80 -24.66 -10.12
N LYS A 30 -9.85 -25.13 -9.31
CA LYS A 30 -9.99 -25.23 -7.85
C LYS A 30 -9.18 -24.11 -7.19
N PRO A 31 -9.79 -23.23 -6.38
CA PRO A 31 -9.07 -22.21 -5.64
C PRO A 31 -8.02 -22.85 -4.73
N LYS A 32 -6.81 -22.29 -4.71
CA LYS A 32 -5.74 -22.72 -3.80
C LYS A 32 -5.65 -21.74 -2.64
N GLY A 33 -5.68 -22.25 -1.40
CA GLY A 33 -5.46 -21.45 -0.20
C GLY A 33 -3.97 -21.31 0.09
N VAL A 34 -3.47 -20.08 0.10
CA VAL A 34 -2.11 -19.75 0.53
C VAL A 34 -2.18 -19.32 1.99
N MET A 35 -1.46 -20.03 2.86
CA MET A 35 -1.38 -19.74 4.28
C MET A 35 -0.21 -18.78 4.55
N LEU A 36 -0.49 -17.65 5.18
CA LEU A 36 0.49 -16.63 5.53
C LEU A 36 0.64 -16.57 7.06
N SER A 37 1.87 -16.66 7.55
CA SER A 37 2.15 -16.57 8.99
C SER A 37 2.14 -15.12 9.50
N HIS A 38 2.02 -14.94 10.81
CA HIS A 38 2.18 -13.62 11.43
C HIS A 38 3.56 -13.02 11.13
N SER A 39 4.63 -13.83 11.25
CA SER A 39 6.00 -13.43 11.00
C SER A 39 6.21 -12.93 9.57
N ALA A 40 5.66 -13.64 8.58
CA ALA A 40 5.77 -13.28 7.17
C ALA A 40 5.08 -11.93 6.89
N LEU A 41 3.86 -11.74 7.39
CA LEU A 41 3.12 -10.48 7.22
C LEU A 41 3.85 -9.28 7.83
N ILE A 42 4.39 -9.42 9.05
CA ILE A 42 5.12 -8.35 9.73
C ILE A 42 6.39 -7.98 8.97
N VAL A 43 7.23 -8.97 8.63
CA VAL A 43 8.50 -8.73 7.92
C VAL A 43 8.25 -8.03 6.58
N GLN A 44 7.26 -8.50 5.84
CA GLN A 44 6.87 -7.94 4.56
C GLN A 44 6.37 -6.49 4.69
N SER A 45 5.55 -6.19 5.71
CA SER A 45 5.10 -4.82 5.94
C SER A 45 6.24 -3.90 6.32
N LEU A 46 7.15 -4.32 7.18
CA LEU A 46 8.35 -3.54 7.53
C LEU A 46 9.24 -3.28 6.31
N ALA A 47 9.45 -4.29 5.46
CA ALA A 47 10.19 -4.14 4.21
C ALA A 47 9.51 -3.15 3.27
N LYS A 48 8.17 -3.19 3.17
CA LYS A 48 7.39 -2.26 2.34
C LYS A 48 7.47 -0.84 2.87
N ILE A 49 7.34 -0.64 4.19
CA ILE A 49 7.52 0.66 4.85
C ILE A 49 8.89 1.24 4.53
N ALA A 50 9.95 0.45 4.69
CA ALA A 50 11.32 0.89 4.42
C ALA A 50 11.57 1.22 2.93
N THR A 51 10.91 0.50 2.01
CA THR A 51 11.14 0.67 0.57
C THR A 51 10.30 1.78 -0.05
N VAL A 52 9.04 1.89 0.34
CA VAL A 52 8.11 2.93 -0.16
C VAL A 52 8.21 4.22 0.67
N GLY A 53 8.74 4.13 1.89
CA GLY A 53 8.86 5.25 2.81
C GLY A 53 7.51 5.69 3.35
N TYR A 54 6.69 4.75 3.84
CA TYR A 54 5.43 5.12 4.50
C TYR A 54 5.68 5.71 5.88
N ASN A 55 4.90 6.71 6.27
CA ASN A 55 4.89 7.29 7.61
C ASN A 55 3.45 7.50 8.14
N ASP A 56 3.32 7.93 9.38
CA ASP A 56 2.06 8.28 10.04
C ASP A 56 1.35 9.50 9.42
N ASP A 57 2.08 10.30 8.66
CA ASP A 57 1.51 11.42 7.92
C ASP A 57 0.91 11.08 6.56
N ASP A 58 1.19 9.89 6.05
CA ASP A 58 0.65 9.44 4.76
C ASP A 58 -0.85 9.13 4.87
N VAL A 59 -1.61 9.57 3.86
CA VAL A 59 -2.98 9.10 3.62
C VAL A 59 -2.97 8.10 2.48
N TYR A 60 -3.33 6.85 2.74
CA TYR A 60 -3.35 5.79 1.74
C TYR A 60 -4.75 5.50 1.22
N MET A 61 -4.94 5.65 -0.09
CA MET A 61 -6.18 5.32 -0.78
C MET A 61 -6.16 3.86 -1.24
N HIS A 62 -6.96 3.02 -0.60
CA HIS A 62 -7.11 1.61 -0.97
C HIS A 62 -8.01 1.48 -2.18
N THR A 63 -7.39 1.37 -3.35
CA THR A 63 -8.07 1.15 -4.64
C THR A 63 -8.21 -0.34 -4.99
N ALA A 64 -7.45 -1.20 -4.30
CA ALA A 64 -7.50 -2.66 -4.45
C ALA A 64 -8.33 -3.31 -3.32
N PRO A 65 -9.06 -4.40 -3.60
CA PRO A 65 -9.79 -5.14 -2.57
C PRO A 65 -8.87 -5.66 -1.46
N LEU A 66 -9.25 -5.47 -0.19
CA LEU A 66 -8.51 -6.00 0.96
C LEU A 66 -8.55 -7.53 1.07
N GLY A 67 -9.51 -8.17 0.41
CA GLY A 67 -9.58 -9.63 0.29
C GLY A 67 -8.50 -10.21 -0.63
N GLN A 68 -7.83 -9.37 -1.42
CA GLN A 68 -6.67 -9.75 -2.22
C GLN A 68 -5.39 -9.36 -1.47
N VAL A 69 -4.41 -10.24 -1.56
CA VAL A 69 -3.11 -10.09 -0.90
C VAL A 69 -2.45 -8.73 -1.20
N GLY A 70 -2.60 -8.20 -2.42
CA GLY A 70 -2.07 -6.90 -2.83
C GLY A 70 -2.57 -5.73 -1.97
N GLY A 71 -3.90 -5.58 -1.83
CA GLY A 71 -4.50 -4.52 -1.01
C GLY A 71 -4.22 -4.69 0.48
N LEU A 72 -4.27 -5.94 0.96
CA LEU A 72 -3.97 -6.28 2.35
C LEU A 72 -2.54 -5.87 2.76
N SER A 73 -1.56 -5.99 1.87
CA SER A 73 -0.17 -5.60 2.16
C SER A 73 0.00 -4.12 2.46
N SER A 74 -0.62 -3.25 1.64
CA SER A 74 -0.59 -1.81 1.85
C SER A 74 -1.34 -1.46 3.13
N ALA A 75 -2.49 -2.09 3.38
CA ALA A 75 -3.26 -1.86 4.60
C ALA A 75 -2.47 -2.21 5.85
N LEU A 76 -1.80 -3.36 5.92
CA LEU A 76 -1.02 -3.71 7.11
C LEU A 76 0.18 -2.78 7.31
N SER A 77 0.83 -2.36 6.23
CA SER A 77 1.96 -1.43 6.29
C SER A 77 1.54 -0.06 6.81
N MET A 78 0.43 0.47 6.29
CA MET A 78 -0.16 1.74 6.75
C MET A 78 -0.64 1.68 8.20
N LEU A 79 -1.20 0.54 8.60
CA LEU A 79 -1.63 0.33 9.97
C LEU A 79 -0.45 0.31 10.95
N ILE A 80 0.68 -0.28 10.56
CA ILE A 80 1.89 -0.33 11.40
C ILE A 80 2.50 1.05 11.60
N VAL A 81 2.54 1.88 10.55
CA VAL A 81 3.04 3.25 10.67
C VAL A 81 2.05 4.18 11.36
N GLY A 82 0.76 3.82 11.43
CA GLY A 82 -0.28 4.65 12.04
C GLY A 82 -0.87 5.69 11.10
N GLY A 83 -0.69 5.53 9.79
CA GLY A 83 -1.19 6.47 8.79
C GLY A 83 -2.69 6.33 8.53
N CYS A 84 -3.23 7.25 7.72
CA CYS A 84 -4.66 7.32 7.45
C CYS A 84 -5.07 6.38 6.29
N HIS A 85 -6.25 5.77 6.41
CA HIS A 85 -6.80 4.87 5.41
C HIS A 85 -8.05 5.46 4.76
N VAL A 86 -8.05 5.60 3.44
CA VAL A 86 -9.25 5.89 2.65
C VAL A 86 -9.64 4.62 1.91
N LEU A 87 -10.75 4.02 2.29
CA LEU A 87 -11.21 2.75 1.72
C LEU A 87 -12.21 3.00 0.59
N MET A 88 -11.85 2.61 -0.64
CA MET A 88 -12.80 2.61 -1.76
C MET A 88 -13.27 1.18 -2.04
N ALA A 89 -14.58 0.93 -1.87
CA ALA A 89 -15.15 -0.39 -2.14
C ALA A 89 -14.97 -0.83 -3.60
N LYS A 90 -14.99 0.14 -4.52
CA LYS A 90 -14.71 -0.03 -5.94
C LYS A 90 -13.97 1.21 -6.43
N PHE A 91 -12.92 1.00 -7.21
CA PHE A 91 -12.20 2.12 -7.81
C PHE A 91 -13.09 2.86 -8.81
N GLU A 92 -13.22 4.16 -8.61
CA GLU A 92 -13.88 5.09 -9.52
C GLU A 92 -13.07 6.38 -9.59
N ALA A 93 -12.60 6.74 -10.78
CA ALA A 93 -11.65 7.84 -10.95
C ALA A 93 -12.17 9.19 -10.44
N LYS A 94 -13.47 9.47 -10.63
CA LYS A 94 -14.10 10.70 -10.16
C LYS A 94 -14.09 10.79 -8.63
N LEU A 95 -14.55 9.72 -7.97
CA LEU A 95 -14.56 9.63 -6.51
C LEU A 95 -13.15 9.64 -5.92
N ALA A 96 -12.17 9.04 -6.61
CA ALA A 96 -10.77 9.08 -6.19
C ALA A 96 -10.22 10.51 -6.24
N LEU A 97 -10.51 11.27 -7.30
CA LEU A 97 -10.11 12.67 -7.40
C LEU A 97 -10.81 13.52 -6.33
N GLU A 98 -12.12 13.34 -6.14
CA GLU A 98 -12.88 14.03 -5.09
C GLU A 98 -12.31 13.73 -3.70
N ALA A 99 -12.00 12.46 -3.40
CA ALA A 99 -11.39 12.08 -2.13
C ALA A 99 -9.98 12.69 -1.94
N ILE A 100 -9.16 12.73 -2.99
CA ILE A 100 -7.85 13.42 -2.97
C ILE A 100 -8.05 14.91 -2.65
N GLU A 101 -9.05 15.55 -3.26
CA GLU A 101 -9.39 16.94 -2.98
C GLU A 101 -9.99 17.17 -1.58
N GLU A 102 -10.73 16.22 -1.04
CA GLU A 102 -11.30 16.31 0.31
C GLU A 102 -10.25 16.18 1.40
N THR A 103 -9.20 15.37 1.17
CA THR A 103 -8.04 15.31 2.07
C THR A 103 -7.38 16.67 2.29
N LYS A 104 -7.50 17.62 1.33
CA LYS A 104 -7.06 19.03 1.46
C LYS A 104 -7.68 19.74 2.66
N TYR A 105 -8.91 19.40 3.01
CA TYR A 105 -9.64 20.10 4.08
C TYR A 105 -9.30 19.52 5.45
N THR A 106 -8.81 18.27 5.49
CA THR A 106 -8.45 17.58 6.73
C THR A 106 -7.00 17.88 7.15
N ARG A 107 -6.08 17.99 6.19
CA ARG A 107 -4.68 18.43 6.41
C ARG A 107 -4.45 19.71 5.61
N LYS A 108 -4.03 20.80 6.26
CA LYS A 108 -3.93 22.17 5.70
C LYS A 108 -2.91 22.36 4.56
N GLU A 109 -2.50 21.29 3.88
CA GLU A 109 -1.55 21.30 2.78
C GLU A 109 -2.21 20.91 1.44
N LEU A 110 -1.63 21.36 0.33
CA LEU A 110 -2.11 21.04 -1.03
C LEU A 110 -2.02 19.52 -1.25
N PRO A 111 -3.05 18.86 -1.83
CA PRO A 111 -3.01 17.41 -1.96
C PRO A 111 -2.11 17.07 -3.12
N THR A 112 -0.87 16.76 -2.79
CA THR A 112 0.04 16.24 -3.77
C THR A 112 0.05 14.75 -3.57
N VAL A 113 -0.43 14.03 -4.59
CA VAL A 113 -0.15 12.61 -4.69
C VAL A 113 1.36 12.47 -4.78
N LYS A 114 1.98 11.83 -3.79
CA LYS A 114 3.44 11.68 -3.69
C LYS A 114 3.92 10.35 -4.22
N LYS A 115 3.09 9.33 -4.09
CA LYS A 115 3.47 7.94 -4.39
C LYS A 115 2.30 7.29 -5.13
N ILE A 116 2.58 6.68 -6.27
CA ILE A 116 1.62 5.85 -7.02
C ILE A 116 2.20 4.45 -7.08
N LEU A 117 1.55 3.48 -6.45
CA LEU A 117 2.01 2.10 -6.39
C LEU A 117 1.18 1.20 -7.30
N ASN A 118 1.83 0.66 -8.33
CA ASN A 118 1.21 -0.34 -9.20
C ASN A 118 1.74 -1.75 -8.89
N GLY A 119 0.86 -2.74 -8.89
CA GLY A 119 1.23 -4.15 -8.74
C GLY A 119 0.31 -5.09 -9.52
N GLY A 120 0.75 -6.33 -9.73
CA GLY A 120 -0.06 -7.39 -10.38
C GLY A 120 -0.13 -7.34 -11.91
N GLY A 121 0.41 -6.29 -12.53
CA GLY A 121 0.51 -6.15 -13.99
C GLY A 121 1.53 -5.09 -14.40
N SER A 122 1.99 -5.16 -15.65
CA SER A 122 2.94 -4.18 -16.18
C SER A 122 2.25 -2.86 -16.53
N LEU A 123 2.95 -1.75 -16.32
CA LEU A 123 2.55 -0.44 -16.84
C LEU A 123 3.21 -0.20 -18.20
N SER A 124 2.44 0.31 -19.15
CA SER A 124 2.99 0.83 -20.41
C SER A 124 3.67 2.18 -20.20
N ASN A 125 4.66 2.52 -21.03
CA ASN A 125 5.31 3.84 -21.02
C ASN A 125 4.31 5.00 -21.15
N LYS A 126 3.22 4.78 -21.90
CA LYS A 126 2.14 5.77 -22.03
C LYS A 126 1.46 6.02 -20.67
N GLN A 127 1.10 4.96 -19.94
CA GLN A 127 0.46 5.09 -18.62
C GLN A 127 1.39 5.75 -17.60
N ILE A 128 2.68 5.43 -17.62
CA ILE A 128 3.67 6.06 -16.74
C ILE A 128 3.76 7.56 -17.04
N LYS A 129 3.79 7.92 -18.34
CA LYS A 129 3.82 9.30 -18.78
C LYS A 129 2.55 10.05 -18.38
N ASP A 130 1.38 9.52 -18.70
CA ASP A 130 0.08 10.13 -18.38
C ASP A 130 -0.06 10.35 -16.86
N ALA A 131 0.35 9.37 -16.03
CA ALA A 131 0.34 9.50 -14.58
C ALA A 131 1.29 10.60 -14.07
N THR A 132 2.47 10.73 -14.69
CA THR A 132 3.43 11.78 -14.36
C THR A 132 2.96 13.16 -14.80
N ASP A 133 2.26 13.25 -15.93
CA ASP A 133 1.71 14.51 -16.44
C ASP A 133 0.56 15.01 -15.54
N ILE A 134 -0.25 14.10 -15.00
CA ILE A 134 -1.34 14.43 -14.06
C ILE A 134 -0.80 14.72 -12.66
N PHE A 135 0.18 13.94 -12.19
CA PHE A 135 0.78 14.07 -10.86
C PHE A 135 2.31 14.28 -10.97
N PRO A 136 2.76 15.51 -11.28
CA PRO A 136 4.18 15.78 -11.56
C PRO A 136 5.11 15.54 -10.36
N ASN A 137 4.57 15.60 -9.14
CA ASN A 137 5.30 15.37 -7.90
C ASN A 137 5.19 13.91 -7.40
N ALA A 138 4.46 13.05 -8.11
CA ALA A 138 4.34 11.65 -7.74
C ALA A 138 5.56 10.86 -8.22
N GLY A 139 6.13 10.03 -7.33
CA GLY A 139 7.01 8.93 -7.70
C GLY A 139 6.20 7.69 -8.03
N PRO A 140 6.07 7.28 -9.31
CA PRO A 140 5.47 6.00 -9.66
C PRO A 140 6.41 4.84 -9.29
N PHE A 141 5.88 3.88 -8.54
CA PHE A 141 6.53 2.63 -8.14
C PHE A 141 5.80 1.46 -8.77
N THR A 142 6.55 0.47 -9.23
CA THR A 142 5.99 -0.84 -9.54
C THR A 142 6.47 -1.86 -8.52
N ALA A 143 5.58 -2.76 -8.13
CA ALA A 143 5.85 -3.80 -7.18
C ALA A 143 5.45 -5.16 -7.77
N TYR A 144 6.37 -6.11 -7.72
CA TYR A 144 6.15 -7.49 -8.18
C TYR A 144 6.20 -8.45 -7.01
N GLY A 145 5.25 -9.40 -7.00
CA GLY A 145 5.09 -10.36 -5.93
C GLY A 145 4.04 -11.40 -6.26
N MET A 146 4.19 -12.57 -5.67
CA MET A 146 3.18 -13.64 -5.70
C MET A 146 2.56 -13.80 -4.32
N THR A 147 1.36 -14.41 -4.26
CA THR A 147 0.69 -14.63 -2.97
C THR A 147 1.53 -15.57 -2.10
N GLU A 148 2.15 -16.57 -2.72
CA GLU A 148 2.99 -17.61 -2.13
C GLU A 148 4.29 -17.08 -1.51
N GLY A 149 4.82 -15.98 -2.05
CA GLY A 149 6.02 -15.32 -1.51
C GLY A 149 5.73 -14.37 -0.35
N CYS A 150 4.49 -14.31 0.12
CA CYS A 150 4.00 -13.26 1.00
C CYS A 150 4.24 -11.87 0.40
N LEU A 151 3.54 -11.54 -0.69
CA LEU A 151 3.39 -10.19 -1.25
C LEU A 151 4.55 -9.72 -2.16
N SER A 152 4.71 -8.39 -2.30
CA SER A 152 5.70 -7.73 -3.17
C SER A 152 7.11 -7.86 -2.63
N LEU A 153 7.91 -8.77 -3.20
CA LEU A 153 9.32 -8.92 -2.87
C LEU A 153 10.22 -7.90 -3.57
N THR A 154 9.76 -7.34 -4.70
CA THR A 154 10.59 -6.48 -5.53
C THR A 154 9.85 -5.20 -5.86
N PHE A 155 10.49 -4.08 -5.58
CA PHE A 155 10.01 -2.75 -5.91
C PHE A 155 10.98 -2.11 -6.89
N MET A 156 10.44 -1.36 -7.84
CA MET A 156 11.21 -0.58 -8.78
C MET A 156 10.59 0.80 -8.89
N THR A 157 11.37 1.83 -8.57
CA THR A 157 11.02 3.21 -8.85
C THR A 157 11.12 3.45 -10.36
N LEU A 158 9.99 3.78 -10.99
CA LEU A 158 9.93 4.02 -12.42
C LEU A 158 10.39 5.43 -12.77
N LYS A 159 10.13 6.39 -11.88
CA LYS A 159 10.62 7.76 -11.98
C LYS A 159 10.78 8.36 -10.59
N ASP A 160 11.94 8.95 -10.33
CA ASP A 160 12.23 9.66 -9.09
C ASP A 160 12.18 11.17 -9.39
N PRO A 161 11.12 11.89 -8.98
CA PRO A 161 10.99 13.34 -9.24
C PRO A 161 12.14 14.14 -8.59
N THR A 162 12.72 13.63 -7.49
CA THR A 162 13.86 14.24 -6.78
C THR A 162 15.16 14.20 -7.59
N LYS A 163 15.35 13.18 -8.45
CA LYS A 163 16.55 13.05 -9.30
C LYS A 163 16.55 13.99 -10.51
N GLN A 164 15.40 14.49 -10.96
CA GLN A 164 15.37 15.52 -12.02
C GLN A 164 15.79 16.91 -11.49
N ILE A 165 15.57 17.19 -10.20
CA ILE A 165 15.94 18.46 -9.55
C ILE A 165 17.44 18.50 -9.19
N THR A 166 18.08 17.33 -9.05
CA THR A 166 19.48 17.21 -8.57
C THR A 166 20.52 17.78 -9.55
N VAL A 167 20.16 18.08 -10.80
CA VAL A 167 21.09 18.77 -11.73
C VAL A 167 21.13 20.29 -11.49
N GLU A 168 20.12 20.90 -10.84
CA GLU A 168 20.07 22.37 -10.71
C GLU A 168 20.06 22.97 -9.30
N LYS A 169 19.82 22.24 -8.20
CA LYS A 169 19.98 22.84 -6.87
C LYS A 169 20.61 21.89 -5.85
N LYS A 170 21.87 22.19 -5.53
CA LYS A 170 22.59 21.75 -4.33
C LYS A 170 22.29 22.75 -3.20
N LEU A 171 22.01 22.23 -2.00
CA LEU A 171 21.83 22.92 -0.70
C LEU A 171 20.47 23.63 -0.52
N ASP A 172 19.51 23.01 0.18
CA ASP A 172 19.34 23.07 1.64
C ASP A 172 17.94 22.54 2.05
N VAL A 173 17.86 22.12 3.32
CA VAL A 173 16.67 21.97 4.19
C VAL A 173 15.90 20.64 4.18
N GLU A 174 15.90 20.03 5.37
CA GLU A 174 14.98 19.02 5.90
C GLU A 174 13.51 19.39 5.61
N ASN A 175 12.75 18.50 4.98
CA ASN A 175 11.30 18.62 5.03
C ASN A 175 10.65 17.25 4.82
N GLU A 176 10.32 16.58 5.92
CA GLU A 176 9.31 15.52 5.94
C GLU A 176 7.97 16.18 5.60
N GLN A 177 7.64 16.22 4.32
CA GLN A 177 6.37 16.79 3.88
C GLN A 177 5.32 15.67 3.78
N GLU A 178 4.10 15.98 4.20
CA GLU A 178 2.91 15.13 4.25
C GLU A 178 2.28 14.92 2.87
N GLY A 179 1.63 13.79 2.58
CA GLY A 179 1.03 13.56 1.25
C GLY A 179 0.11 12.35 1.11
N VAL A 180 -0.52 12.25 -0.07
CA VAL A 180 -1.44 11.14 -0.39
C VAL A 180 -0.67 10.06 -1.18
N CYS A 181 -0.83 8.82 -0.75
CA CYS A 181 -0.35 7.62 -1.43
C CYS A 181 -1.55 6.91 -2.07
N VAL A 182 -1.39 6.52 -3.34
CA VAL A 182 -2.42 5.76 -4.09
C VAL A 182 -1.83 4.42 -4.53
#